data_AF-A0A2M8LYY5-F1
#
_entry.id   AF-A0A2M8LYY5-F1
#
_cell.length_a   1.000
_cell.length_b   1.000
_cell.length_c   1.000
_cell.angle_alpha   90.00
_cell.angle_beta   90.00
_cell.angle_gamma   90.00
#
_symmetry.space_group_name_H-M   'P 1'
#
loop_
_entity.id
_entity.type
_entity.pdbx_description
1 polymer ?
#
loop_
_entity_poly.entity_id
_entity_poly.type
_entity_poly.pdbx_seq_one_letter_code
_entity_poly.pdbx_strand_id
1 'polypeptide(L)'
;MGTHVTVSHGSDFFGVDTIAVQQLRELGQYARSVLSADDHPLLTTLLDDAGQCEHTLDADQAALLAILLRRIAARRRLKKPVRDLATRLGIAAANAAADSAPWVWTIGTEGIR
;
A
#
# COMPACT_ATOMS: atom_id res chain seq x y z
N MET A 1 -20.75 -6.62 -4.30
CA MET A 1 -20.05 -6.26 -3.05
C MET A 1 -18.57 -6.25 -3.36
N GLY A 2 -17.88 -5.14 -3.08
CA GLY A 2 -16.45 -5.01 -3.32
C GLY A 2 -15.67 -5.19 -2.02
N THR A 3 -14.63 -6.02 -2.03
CA THR A 3 -13.66 -6.09 -0.94
C THR A 3 -12.71 -4.90 -1.06
N HIS A 4 -12.58 -4.16 0.03
CA HIS A 4 -11.67 -3.03 0.17
C HIS A 4 -10.69 -3.30 1.31
N VAL A 5 -9.56 -2.62 1.26
CA VAL A 5 -8.60 -2.57 2.36
C VAL A 5 -8.55 -1.13 2.85
N THR A 6 -8.67 -0.97 4.16
CA THR A 6 -8.45 0.29 4.85
C THR A 6 -6.99 0.32 5.30
N VAL A 7 -6.26 1.33 4.86
CA VAL A 7 -4.83 1.51 5.13
C VAL A 7 -4.65 2.67 6.08
N SER A 8 -4.08 2.41 7.25
CA SER A 8 -3.71 3.45 8.22
C SER A 8 -2.55 4.31 7.72
N HIS A 9 -2.44 5.52 8.24
CA HIS A 9 -1.33 6.43 7.97
C HIS A 9 -0.35 6.52 9.15
N GLY A 10 -0.39 5.56 10.08
CA GLY A 10 0.37 5.61 11.32
C GLY A 10 -0.51 6.01 12.49
N SER A 11 -0.13 7.07 13.21
CA SER A 11 -0.99 7.61 14.25
C SER A 11 -2.34 8.05 13.65
N ASP A 12 -3.44 7.77 14.35
CA ASP A 12 -4.82 8.03 13.90
C ASP A 12 -5.10 9.50 13.48
N PHE A 13 -4.14 10.41 13.71
CA PHE A 13 -4.22 11.81 13.32
C PHE A 13 -4.24 12.02 11.80
N PHE A 14 -3.54 11.19 11.03
CA PHE A 14 -3.42 11.35 9.57
C PHE A 14 -4.56 10.68 8.79
N GLY A 15 -5.39 9.88 9.48
CA GLY A 15 -6.55 9.21 8.91
C GLY A 15 -6.25 7.87 8.25
N VAL A 16 -7.18 7.41 7.41
CA VAL A 16 -7.13 6.13 6.71
C VAL A 16 -7.51 6.30 5.24
N ASP A 17 -6.92 5.49 4.36
CA ASP A 17 -7.33 5.36 2.97
C ASP A 17 -8.14 4.07 2.78
N THR A 18 -9.31 4.16 2.14
CA THR A 18 -10.06 2.98 1.68
C THR A 18 -9.73 2.71 0.21
N ILE A 19 -9.25 1.51 -0.08
CA ILE A 19 -8.71 1.15 -1.40
C ILE A 19 -9.32 -0.17 -1.85
N ALA A 20 -9.81 -0.24 -3.10
CA ALA A 20 -10.35 -1.48 -3.63
C ALA A 20 -9.24 -2.51 -3.83
N VAL A 21 -9.47 -3.77 -3.46
CA VAL A 21 -8.48 -4.87 -3.60
C VAL A 21 -7.98 -4.98 -5.05
N GLN A 22 -8.85 -4.77 -6.03
CA GLN A 22 -8.46 -4.80 -7.45
C GLN A 22 -7.39 -3.75 -7.78
N GLN A 23 -7.46 -2.56 -7.19
CA GLN A 23 -6.48 -1.50 -7.42
C GLN A 23 -5.12 -1.85 -6.81
N LEU A 24 -5.11 -2.49 -5.63
CA LEU A 24 -3.89 -2.99 -4.98
C LEU A 24 -3.22 -4.09 -5.82
N ARG A 25 -4.01 -5.02 -6.34
CA ARG A 25 -3.51 -6.07 -7.23
C ARG A 25 -2.99 -5.52 -8.56
N GLU A 26 -3.67 -4.55 -9.16
CA GLU A 26 -3.16 -3.86 -10.35
C GLU A 26 -1.80 -3.19 -10.06
N LEU A 27 -1.66 -2.50 -8.93
CA LEU A 27 -0.38 -1.92 -8.51
C LEU A 27 0.71 -3.00 -8.36
N GLY A 28 0.38 -4.17 -7.81
CA GLY A 28 1.30 -5.30 -7.67
C GLY A 28 1.83 -5.82 -9.01
N GLN A 29 1.03 -5.76 -10.08
CA GLN A 29 1.49 -6.12 -11.42
C GLN A 29 2.51 -5.11 -11.96
N TYR A 30 2.29 -3.81 -11.75
CA TYR A 30 3.28 -2.79 -12.14
C TYR A 30 4.55 -2.87 -11.30
N ALA A 31 4.45 -3.13 -10.00
CA ALA A 31 5.60 -3.23 -9.10
C ALA A 31 6.64 -4.25 -9.62
N ARG A 32 6.20 -5.42 -10.09
CA ARG A 32 7.05 -6.47 -10.68
C ARG A 32 7.83 -6.02 -11.91
N SER A 33 7.26 -5.13 -12.71
CA SER A 33 7.92 -4.59 -13.91
C SER A 33 8.88 -3.43 -13.62
N VAL A 34 8.77 -2.82 -12.45
CA VAL A 34 9.48 -1.58 -12.09
C VAL A 34 10.64 -1.83 -11.14
N LEU A 35 10.45 -2.70 -10.16
CA LEU A 35 11.42 -3.03 -9.11
C LEU A 35 12.34 -4.18 -9.55
N SER A 36 13.51 -4.30 -8.91
CA SER A 36 14.44 -5.41 -9.16
C SER A 36 13.90 -6.72 -8.58
N ALA A 37 14.51 -7.84 -8.99
CA ALA A 37 14.15 -9.18 -8.49
C ALA A 37 14.25 -9.28 -6.95
N ASP A 38 15.21 -8.59 -6.34
CA ASP A 38 15.44 -8.63 -4.89
C ASP A 38 14.49 -7.71 -4.11
N ASP A 39 14.08 -6.58 -4.69
CA ASP A 39 13.28 -5.57 -4.01
C ASP A 39 11.76 -5.80 -4.12
N HIS A 40 11.30 -6.41 -5.21
CA HIS A 40 9.86 -6.53 -5.46
C HIS A 40 9.12 -7.51 -4.55
N PRO A 41 9.67 -8.65 -4.07
CA PRO A 41 8.89 -9.68 -3.39
C PRO A 41 8.14 -9.14 -2.17
N LEU A 42 8.81 -8.34 -1.33
CA LEU A 42 8.23 -7.76 -0.12
C LEU A 42 6.97 -6.95 -0.42
N LEU A 43 7.03 -6.04 -1.40
CA LEU A 43 5.89 -5.21 -1.76
C LEU A 43 4.83 -6.00 -2.51
N THR A 44 5.22 -6.91 -3.41
CA THR A 44 4.25 -7.65 -4.23
C THR A 44 3.47 -8.66 -3.41
N THR A 45 4.08 -9.32 -2.42
CA THR A 45 3.38 -10.23 -1.51
C THR A 45 2.30 -9.49 -0.73
N LEU A 46 2.63 -8.34 -0.13
CA LEU A 46 1.63 -7.50 0.56
C LEU A 46 0.46 -7.12 -0.35
N LEU A 47 0.75 -6.76 -1.61
CA LEU A 47 -0.28 -6.35 -2.57
C LEU A 47 -1.13 -7.52 -3.09
N ASP A 48 -0.57 -8.73 -3.16
CA ASP A 48 -1.30 -9.93 -3.58
C ASP A 48 -2.19 -10.49 -2.46
N ASP A 49 -1.69 -10.41 -1.22
CA ASP A 49 -2.39 -10.82 0.00
C ASP A 49 -3.49 -9.83 0.41
N ALA A 50 -3.49 -8.63 -0.18
CA ALA A 50 -4.52 -7.62 0.03
C ALA A 50 -5.94 -8.20 -0.15
N GLY A 51 -6.74 -8.08 0.91
CA GLY A 51 -8.10 -8.61 0.95
C GLY A 51 -8.22 -10.09 1.30
N GLN A 52 -7.11 -10.77 1.60
CA GLN A 52 -7.09 -12.16 2.09
C GLN A 52 -6.87 -12.21 3.61
N CYS A 53 -5.95 -11.39 4.12
CA CYS A 53 -5.70 -11.21 5.55
C CYS A 53 -5.45 -9.74 5.91
N GLU A 54 -5.56 -9.42 7.19
CA GLU A 54 -5.10 -8.15 7.74
C GLU A 54 -3.59 -8.17 7.89
N HIS A 55 -2.95 -7.01 7.73
CA HIS A 55 -1.51 -6.88 7.90
C HIS A 55 -1.19 -5.79 8.91
N THR A 56 -0.23 -6.07 9.78
CA THR A 56 0.39 -5.10 10.68
C THR A 56 1.87 -5.12 10.40
N LEU A 57 2.37 -4.05 9.81
CA LEU A 57 3.78 -3.88 9.44
C LEU A 57 4.43 -2.95 10.47
N ASP A 58 5.63 -3.29 10.94
CA ASP A 58 6.37 -2.40 11.84
C ASP A 58 6.90 -1.15 11.10
N ALA A 59 7.45 -0.21 11.87
CA ALA A 59 7.93 1.06 11.34
C ALA A 59 9.07 0.88 10.32
N ASP A 60 9.96 -0.11 10.51
CA ASP A 60 11.08 -0.37 9.60
C ASP A 60 10.60 -0.95 8.27
N GLN A 61 9.64 -1.89 8.33
CA GLN A 61 8.96 -2.43 7.15
C GLN A 61 8.19 -1.34 6.41
N ALA A 62 7.47 -0.48 7.13
CA ALA A 62 6.74 0.65 6.55
C ALA A 62 7.70 1.62 5.84
N ALA A 63 8.84 1.95 6.44
CA ALA A 63 9.86 2.81 5.84
C ALA A 63 10.40 2.23 4.52
N LEU A 64 10.72 0.94 4.51
CA LEU A 64 11.20 0.24 3.32
C LEU A 64 10.13 0.25 2.21
N LEU A 65 8.89 -0.08 2.55
CA LEU A 65 7.77 -0.09 1.59
C LEU A 65 7.48 1.31 1.04
N ALA A 66 7.59 2.36 1.85
CA ALA A 66 7.46 3.75 1.41
C ALA A 66 8.47 4.10 0.30
N ILE A 67 9.73 3.66 0.44
CA ILE A 67 10.77 3.87 -0.57
C ILE A 67 10.42 3.14 -1.88
N LEU A 68 9.99 1.88 -1.79
CA LEU A 68 9.61 1.08 -2.96
C LEU A 68 8.41 1.68 -3.70
N LEU A 69 7.38 2.11 -2.96
CA LEU A 69 6.18 2.76 -3.50
C LEU A 69 6.53 4.09 -4.20
N ARG A 70 7.43 4.88 -3.62
CA ARG A 70 7.93 6.12 -4.23
C ARG A 70 8.70 5.86 -5.53
N ARG A 71 9.52 4.80 -5.59
CA ARG A 71 10.20 4.37 -6.82
C ARG A 71 9.21 3.99 -7.92
N ILE A 72 8.12 3.32 -7.57
CA ILE A 72 7.04 3.02 -8.51
C ILE A 72 6.38 4.30 -9.01
N ALA A 73 5.97 5.18 -8.10
CA ALA A 73 5.32 6.45 -8.44
C ALA A 73 6.17 7.33 -9.37
N ALA A 74 7.50 7.30 -9.23
CA ALA A 74 8.44 8.05 -10.05
C ALA A 74 8.54 7.57 -11.52
N ARG A 75 7.97 6.40 -11.88
CA ARG A 75 8.04 5.90 -13.26
C ARG A 75 7.24 6.79 -14.22
N ARG A 76 7.95 7.37 -15.18
CA ARG A 76 7.41 8.28 -16.20
C ARG A 76 6.20 7.72 -16.97
N ARG A 77 6.22 6.43 -17.33
CA ARG A 77 5.18 5.79 -18.16
C ARG A 77 4.08 5.08 -17.35
N LEU A 78 4.04 5.26 -16.04
CA LEU A 78 3.00 4.67 -15.19
C LEU A 78 1.66 5.37 -15.44
N LYS A 79 0.56 4.60 -15.49
CA LYS A 79 -0.80 5.16 -15.60
C LYS A 79 -1.09 6.07 -14.40
N LYS A 80 -1.79 7.18 -14.63
CA LYS A 80 -2.09 8.18 -13.58
C LYS A 80 -2.76 7.57 -12.33
N PRO A 81 -3.83 6.74 -12.43
CA PRO A 81 -4.47 6.18 -11.24
C PRO A 81 -3.53 5.29 -10.42
N VAL A 82 -2.65 4.53 -11.08
CA VAL A 82 -1.67 3.66 -10.42
C VAL A 82 -0.57 4.49 -9.75
N ARG A 83 -0.13 5.57 -10.40
CA ARG A 83 0.81 6.53 -9.81
C ARG A 83 0.24 7.20 -8.57
N ASP A 84 -1.00 7.68 -8.65
CA ASP A 84 -1.66 8.39 -7.56
C ASP A 84 -1.87 7.43 -6.37
N LEU A 85 -2.23 6.17 -6.64
CA LEU A 85 -2.32 5.13 -5.62
C LEU A 85 -0.96 4.83 -4.96
N ALA A 86 0.09 4.58 -5.76
CA ALA A 86 1.43 4.33 -5.24
C ALA A 86 1.96 5.50 -4.40
N THR A 87 1.64 6.73 -4.82
CA THR A 87 2.02 7.95 -4.09
C THR A 87 1.32 8.01 -2.73
N ARG A 88 -0.01 7.82 -2.69
CA ARG A 88 -0.77 7.85 -1.43
C ARG A 88 -0.32 6.77 -0.46
N LEU A 89 -0.19 5.52 -0.91
CA LEU A 89 0.33 4.43 -0.08
C LEU A 89 1.75 4.72 0.42
N GLY A 90 2.61 5.29 -0.43
CA GLY A 90 3.97 5.65 -0.04
C GLY A 90 4.00 6.74 1.03
N ILE A 91 3.08 7.70 0.97
CA ILE A 91 2.92 8.74 2.01
C ILE A 91 2.40 8.11 3.31
N ALA A 92 1.36 7.28 3.24
CA ALA A 92 0.79 6.61 4.41
C ALA A 92 1.85 5.76 5.15
N ALA A 93 2.62 4.96 4.41
CA ALA A 93 3.71 4.17 4.96
C ALA A 93 4.84 5.04 5.56
N ALA A 94 5.19 6.15 4.89
CA ALA A 94 6.19 7.08 5.41
C ALA A 94 5.74 7.78 6.70
N ASN A 95 4.46 8.15 6.80
CA ASN A 95 3.89 8.74 8.00
C ASN A 95 3.90 7.74 9.16
N ALA A 96 3.48 6.49 8.92
CA ALA A 96 3.55 5.43 9.92
C ALA A 96 4.97 5.20 10.46
N ALA A 97 5.95 5.14 9.55
CA ALA A 97 7.36 5.04 9.93
C ALA A 97 7.85 6.25 10.74
N ALA A 98 7.49 7.48 10.32
CA ALA A 98 7.90 8.70 10.99
C ALA A 98 7.33 8.80 12.42
N ASP A 99 6.11 8.32 12.61
CA ASP A 99 5.43 8.28 13.92
C ASP A 99 5.89 7.11 14.80
N SER A 100 6.79 6.23 14.30
CA SER A 100 7.13 4.96 14.95
C SER A 100 5.89 4.11 15.28
N ALA A 101 4.85 4.24 14.46
CA ALA A 101 3.58 3.56 14.60
C ALA A 101 3.51 2.38 13.62
N PRO A 102 2.80 1.29 13.96
CA PRO A 102 2.58 0.20 13.02
C PRO A 102 1.75 0.69 11.82
N TRP A 103 2.11 0.23 10.63
CA TRP A 103 1.34 0.43 9.42
C TRP A 103 0.34 -0.71 9.23
N VAL A 104 -0.91 -0.43 9.59
CA VAL A 104 -2.01 -1.39 9.64
C VAL A 104 -2.87 -1.34 8.38
N TRP A 105 -3.18 -2.51 7.84
CA TRP A 105 -4.08 -2.76 6.71
C TRP A 105 -5.22 -3.69 7.18
N THR A 106 -6.44 -3.17 7.24
CA THR A 106 -7.64 -3.92 7.66
C THR A 106 -8.57 -4.20 6.49
N ILE A 107 -9.22 -5.36 6.48
CA ILE A 107 -10.14 -5.74 5.40
C ILE A 107 -11.53 -5.22 5.72
N GLY A 108 -12.09 -4.46 4.78
CA GLY A 108 -13.47 -4.01 4.82
C GLY A 108 -14.29 -4.65 3.69
N THR A 109 -15.39 -5.31 4.02
CA THR A 109 -16.46 -5.58 3.06
C THR A 109 -17.53 -4.52 3.20
N GLU A 110 -17.77 -3.75 2.14
CA GLU A 110 -18.94 -2.86 2.12
C GLU A 110 -20.21 -3.73 2.07
N GLY A 111 -20.96 -3.71 3.18
CA GLY A 111 -22.24 -4.38 3.37
C GLY A 111 -23.13 -3.57 4.29
N ILE A 112 -23.98 -2.73 3.67
CA ILE A 112 -25.25 -2.15 4.16
C ILE A 112 -25.19 -1.47 5.55
N ARG A 113 -25.27 -0.14 5.53
CA ARG A 113 -26.24 0.56 6.38
C ARG A 113 -27.14 1.41 5.51
#